data_AF-A0A7C6DBK5-F1
#
_entry.id   AF-A0A7C6DBK5-F1
#
_cell.length_a   1.000
_cell.length_b   1.000
_cell.length_c   1.000
_cell.angle_alpha   90.00
_cell.angle_beta   90.00
_cell.angle_gamma   90.00
#
_symmetry.space_group_name_H-M   'P 1'
#
loop_
_entity.id
_entity.type
_entity.pdbx_description
1 polymer ?
#
loop_
_entity_poly.entity_id
_entity_poly.type
_entity_poly.pdbx_seq_one_letter_code
_entity_poly.pdbx_strand_id
1 'polypeptide(L)'
;MGKGIKSSHKKFKKEAKHILYKGIDTKKKKAEPGLSSLEQLSCYLNLPTDIIAGAPIVTATGRNEICLENYKSIIEYNSSLIKVQAKTCKICIEGKELNILYFTEDEMKITGFIKSINYI
;
A
#
# COMPACT_ATOMS: atom_id res chain seq x y z
N MET A 1 40.88 40.75 16.85
CA MET A 1 40.99 39.37 16.30
C MET A 1 39.96 38.48 16.97
N GLY A 2 38.78 38.29 16.36
CA GLY A 2 37.73 37.42 16.90
C GLY A 2 37.96 35.96 16.51
N LYS A 3 38.18 35.07 17.46
CA LYS A 3 38.27 33.62 17.21
C LYS A 3 36.87 33.09 16.86
N GLY A 4 36.67 32.70 15.60
CA GLY A 4 35.42 32.15 15.11
C GLY A 4 35.01 30.87 15.86
N ILE A 5 33.76 30.82 16.31
CA ILE A 5 33.16 29.68 16.99
C ILE A 5 33.03 28.54 15.97
N LYS A 6 33.83 27.48 16.13
CA LYS A 6 33.75 26.29 15.27
C LYS A 6 32.71 25.31 15.84
N SER A 7 31.81 24.85 14.98
CA SER A 7 30.76 23.88 15.33
C SER A 7 31.35 22.58 15.89
N SER A 8 30.92 22.19 17.10
CA SER A 8 31.30 20.93 17.75
C SER A 8 30.45 19.74 17.29
N HIS A 9 29.49 19.96 16.37
CA HIS A 9 28.48 18.99 15.96
C HIS A 9 29.05 17.62 15.54
N LYS A 10 30.18 17.60 14.80
CA LYS A 10 30.82 16.33 14.39
C LYS A 10 31.40 15.56 15.58
N LYS A 11 31.92 16.25 16.60
CA LYS A 11 32.49 15.65 17.81
C LYS A 11 31.36 15.09 18.69
N PHE A 12 30.31 15.89 18.90
CA PHE A 12 29.10 15.49 19.62
C PHE A 12 28.40 14.29 18.99
N LYS A 13 28.25 14.27 17.66
CA LYS A 13 27.65 13.14 16.94
C LYS A 13 28.46 11.85 17.12
N LYS A 14 29.78 11.93 17.29
CA LYS A 14 30.66 10.78 17.51
C LYS A 14 30.56 10.27 18.95
N GLU A 15 30.61 11.17 19.93
CA GLU A 15 30.51 10.86 21.37
C GLU A 15 29.13 10.31 21.75
N ALA A 16 28.07 10.98 21.30
CA ALA A 16 26.70 10.61 21.65
C ALA A 16 26.14 9.46 20.80
N LYS A 17 26.92 8.93 19.84
CA LYS A 17 26.46 7.86 18.93
C LYS A 17 25.89 6.67 19.70
N HIS A 18 26.60 6.21 20.72
CA HIS A 18 26.23 5.04 21.51
C HIS A 18 25.06 5.28 22.48
N ILE A 19 24.72 6.54 22.79
CA ILE A 19 23.62 6.89 23.70
C ILE A 19 22.36 7.20 22.90
N LEU A 20 22.47 8.02 21.85
CA LEU A 20 21.34 8.51 21.06
C LEU A 20 20.86 7.51 19.99
N TYR A 21 21.76 6.69 19.45
CA TYR A 21 21.41 5.71 18.41
C TYR A 21 21.33 4.28 18.94
N LYS A 22 21.32 4.08 20.27
CA LYS A 22 21.28 2.75 20.93
C LYS A 22 20.00 1.93 20.70
N GLY A 23 19.14 2.34 19.78
CA GLY A 23 17.99 1.59 19.26
C GLY A 23 17.76 1.78 17.76
N ILE A 24 18.64 2.52 17.07
CA ILE A 24 18.50 2.90 15.64
C ILE A 24 19.62 2.26 14.80
N ASP A 25 20.49 1.43 15.39
CA ASP A 25 21.44 0.62 14.63
C ASP A 25 20.69 -0.39 13.74
N THR A 26 20.38 0.05 12.52
CA THR A 26 19.80 -0.69 11.41
C THR A 26 20.84 -1.64 10.82
N LYS A 27 21.41 -2.54 11.62
CA LYS A 27 22.03 -3.76 11.11
C LYS A 27 20.91 -4.78 10.92
N LYS A 28 20.36 -4.81 9.70
CA LYS A 28 19.56 -5.91 9.10
C LYS A 28 18.99 -6.90 10.13
N LYS A 29 17.95 -6.51 10.87
CA LYS A 29 17.04 -7.51 11.44
C LYS A 29 16.26 -8.06 10.26
N LYS A 30 16.46 -9.35 9.95
CA LYS A 30 15.48 -10.12 9.17
C LYS A 30 14.13 -9.87 9.85
N ALA A 31 13.16 -9.34 9.11
CA ALA A 31 11.82 -9.13 9.62
C ALA A 31 11.19 -10.51 9.88
N GLU A 32 11.31 -10.98 11.12
CA GLU A 32 10.38 -11.96 11.67
C GLU A 32 9.06 -11.21 11.90
N PRO A 33 7.88 -11.82 11.60
CA PRO A 33 6.62 -11.11 11.41
C PRO A 33 6.07 -10.63 12.75
N GLY A 34 6.64 -9.54 13.27
CA GLY A 34 6.04 -8.74 14.31
C GLY A 34 4.86 -7.98 13.73
N LEU A 35 3.74 -7.99 14.44
CA LEU A 35 2.50 -7.35 14.05
C LEU A 35 2.78 -5.92 13.53
N SER A 36 2.37 -5.66 12.28
CA SER A 36 2.30 -4.35 11.65
C SER A 36 1.66 -3.33 12.60
N SER A 37 2.06 -2.05 12.52
CA SER A 37 1.41 -0.98 13.28
C SER A 37 -0.12 -0.98 13.12
N LEU A 38 -0.62 -1.47 11.99
CA LEU A 38 -2.05 -1.64 11.72
C LEU A 38 -2.67 -2.84 12.45
N GLU A 39 -1.93 -3.93 12.63
CA GLU A 39 -2.34 -5.09 13.42
C GLU A 39 -2.41 -4.75 14.91
N GLN A 40 -1.50 -3.91 15.40
CA GLN A 40 -1.56 -3.41 16.79
C GLN A 40 -2.78 -2.51 17.02
N LEU A 41 -3.12 -1.66 16.05
CA LEU A 41 -4.33 -0.83 16.08
C LEU A 41 -5.60 -1.67 15.97
N SER A 42 -5.59 -2.73 15.16
CA SER A 42 -6.69 -3.70 15.04
C SER A 42 -7.04 -4.33 16.39
N CYS A 43 -6.03 -4.82 17.12
CA CYS A 43 -6.23 -5.36 18.47
C CYS A 43 -6.76 -4.32 19.47
N TYR A 44 -6.33 -3.05 19.36
CA TYR A 44 -6.79 -1.99 20.27
C TYR A 44 -8.23 -1.55 19.98
N LEU A 45 -8.62 -1.51 18.70
CA LEU A 45 -9.93 -1.04 18.25
C LEU A 45 -10.95 -2.17 18.07
N ASN A 46 -10.55 -3.44 18.28
CA ASN A 46 -11.34 -4.64 17.97
C ASN A 46 -11.90 -4.64 16.52
N LEU A 47 -11.18 -4.00 15.59
CA LEU A 47 -11.57 -3.93 14.18
C LEU A 47 -10.83 -5.02 13.39
N PRO A 48 -11.49 -5.71 12.44
CA PRO A 48 -10.82 -6.64 11.54
C PRO A 48 -9.64 -6.00 10.81
N THR A 49 -8.53 -6.73 10.73
CA THR A 49 -7.27 -6.26 10.14
C THR A 49 -7.43 -5.86 8.68
N ASP A 50 -8.30 -6.54 7.93
CA ASP A 50 -8.56 -6.26 6.51
C ASP A 50 -9.22 -4.90 6.27
N ILE A 51 -10.03 -4.43 7.24
CA ILE A 51 -10.64 -3.10 7.20
C ILE A 51 -9.58 -2.02 7.40
N ILE A 52 -8.69 -2.23 8.37
CA ILE A 52 -7.61 -1.26 8.69
C ILE A 52 -6.52 -1.27 7.60
N ALA A 53 -6.23 -2.44 7.02
CA ALA A 53 -5.25 -2.59 5.94
C ALA A 53 -5.77 -2.06 4.59
N GLY A 54 -7.08 -1.76 4.49
CA GLY A 54 -7.70 -1.31 3.26
C GLY A 54 -7.68 -2.39 2.19
N ALA A 55 -8.11 -3.60 2.52
CA ALA A 55 -8.23 -4.69 1.56
C ALA A 55 -9.09 -4.24 0.35
N PRO A 56 -8.72 -4.64 -0.88
CA PRO A 56 -9.53 -4.32 -2.05
C PRO A 56 -10.92 -4.94 -1.92
N ILE A 57 -11.93 -4.17 -2.30
CA ILE A 57 -13.31 -4.64 -2.38
C ILE A 57 -13.67 -4.69 -3.86
N VAL A 58 -14.06 -5.87 -4.32
CA VAL A 58 -14.52 -6.09 -5.69
C VAL A 58 -15.99 -6.46 -5.63
N THR A 59 -16.83 -5.56 -6.11
CA THR A 59 -18.28 -5.76 -6.22
C THR A 59 -18.62 -6.01 -7.68
N ALA A 60 -19.03 -7.22 -8.03
CA ALA A 60 -19.43 -7.57 -9.39
C ALA A 60 -20.96 -7.62 -9.51
N THR A 61 -21.51 -6.86 -10.47
CA THR A 61 -22.93 -6.91 -10.82
C THR A 61 -23.08 -7.69 -12.12
N GLY A 62 -23.63 -8.90 -12.05
CA GLY A 62 -23.72 -9.77 -13.21
C GLY A 62 -22.34 -10.09 -13.80
N ARG A 63 -22.27 -10.15 -15.14
CA ARG A 63 -21.03 -10.42 -15.89
C ARG A 63 -20.56 -9.22 -16.70
N ASN A 64 -21.16 -8.07 -16.48
CA ASN A 64 -20.99 -6.88 -17.30
C ASN A 64 -20.40 -5.68 -16.55
N GLU A 65 -20.27 -5.77 -15.22
CA GLU A 65 -19.93 -4.64 -14.38
C GLU A 65 -19.16 -5.04 -13.11
N ILE A 66 -18.10 -4.29 -12.78
CA ILE A 66 -17.33 -4.37 -11.53
C ILE A 66 -17.15 -2.97 -10.96
N CYS A 67 -17.40 -2.80 -9.66
CA CYS A 67 -16.83 -1.72 -8.85
C CYS A 67 -15.60 -2.25 -8.11
N LEU A 68 -14.49 -1.52 -8.15
CA LEU A 68 -13.27 -1.82 -7.43
C LEU A 68 -12.90 -0.66 -6.51
N GLU A 69 -12.83 -0.92 -5.21
CA GLU A 69 -12.43 0.05 -4.19
C GLU A 69 -11.02 -0.26 -3.65
N ASN A 70 -10.45 0.68 -2.89
CA ASN A 70 -9.14 0.52 -2.24
C ASN A 70 -8.00 0.22 -3.23
N TYR A 71 -8.10 0.78 -4.43
CA TYR A 71 -7.04 0.71 -5.43
C TYR A 71 -6.03 1.86 -5.26
N LYS A 72 -4.82 1.67 -5.80
CA LYS A 72 -3.74 2.66 -5.82
C LYS A 72 -3.52 3.20 -7.23
N SER A 73 -3.45 2.32 -8.22
CA SER A 73 -3.20 2.70 -9.61
C SER A 73 -3.59 1.60 -10.59
N ILE A 74 -3.85 2.00 -11.83
CA ILE A 74 -3.98 1.08 -12.96
C ILE A 74 -2.57 0.70 -13.43
N ILE A 75 -2.29 -0.59 -13.55
CA ILE A 75 -1.01 -1.14 -14.05
C ILE A 75 -1.10 -1.35 -15.56
N GLU A 76 -2.21 -1.92 -16.04
CA GLU A 76 -2.42 -2.28 -17.44
C GLU A 76 -3.90 -2.13 -17.77
N TYR A 77 -4.20 -1.58 -18.95
CA TYR A 77 -5.57 -1.39 -19.40
C TYR A 77 -5.66 -1.58 -20.91
N ASN A 78 -6.45 -2.57 -21.32
CA ASN A 78 -6.88 -2.78 -22.70
C ASN A 78 -8.27 -3.42 -22.72
N SER A 79 -8.85 -3.61 -23.90
CA SER A 79 -10.21 -4.15 -24.05
C SER A 79 -10.38 -5.62 -23.61
N SER A 80 -9.29 -6.33 -23.30
CA SER A 80 -9.31 -7.73 -22.87
C SER A 80 -8.79 -7.98 -21.45
N LEU A 81 -8.08 -7.00 -20.88
CA LEU A 81 -7.39 -7.13 -19.61
C LEU A 81 -7.29 -5.77 -18.90
N ILE A 82 -7.72 -5.73 -17.64
CA ILE A 82 -7.46 -4.64 -16.72
C ILE A 82 -6.69 -5.19 -15.52
N LYS A 83 -5.50 -4.64 -15.27
CA LYS A 83 -4.66 -4.99 -14.12
C LYS A 83 -4.54 -3.77 -13.21
N VAL A 84 -4.88 -3.94 -11.95
CA VAL A 84 -4.93 -2.86 -10.96
C VAL A 84 -4.04 -3.20 -9.76
N GLN A 85 -3.26 -2.22 -9.30
CA GLN A 85 -2.57 -2.29 -8.03
C GLN A 85 -3.53 -1.91 -6.91
N ALA A 86 -3.92 -2.86 -6.07
CA ALA A 86 -4.64 -2.57 -4.84
C ALA A 86 -3.69 -2.19 -3.70
N LYS A 87 -4.23 -1.76 -2.55
CA LYS A 87 -3.41 -1.43 -1.38
C LYS A 87 -2.57 -2.61 -0.89
N THR A 88 -3.14 -3.82 -0.91
CA THR A 88 -2.52 -5.04 -0.36
C THR A 88 -2.06 -6.06 -1.42
N CYS A 89 -2.62 -6.07 -2.63
CA CYS A 89 -2.30 -7.05 -3.68
C CYS A 89 -2.47 -6.47 -5.09
N LYS A 90 -2.37 -7.30 -6.13
CA LYS A 90 -2.78 -6.93 -7.49
C LYS A 90 -4.07 -7.65 -7.85
N ILE A 91 -4.91 -6.99 -8.65
CA ILE A 91 -6.16 -7.56 -9.18
C ILE A 91 -6.07 -7.56 -10.70
N CYS A 92 -6.45 -8.68 -11.30
CA CYS A 92 -6.41 -8.92 -12.73
C CYS A 92 -7.81 -9.32 -13.20
N ILE A 93 -8.40 -8.49 -14.06
CA ILE A 93 -9.74 -8.65 -14.62
C ILE A 93 -9.59 -8.92 -16.10
N GLU A 94 -9.97 -10.12 -16.53
CA GLU A 94 -9.90 -10.52 -17.94
C GLU A 94 -11.30 -10.58 -18.56
N GLY A 95 -11.41 -10.31 -19.85
CA GLY A 95 -12.71 -10.19 -20.50
C GLY A 95 -12.66 -9.82 -21.97
N LYS A 96 -13.75 -9.25 -22.45
CA LYS A 96 -13.88 -8.66 -23.78
C LYS A 96 -14.59 -7.31 -23.66
N GLU A 97 -14.18 -6.36 -24.50
CA GLU A 97 -14.71 -4.99 -24.50
C GLU A 97 -14.71 -4.36 -23.10
N LEU A 98 -13.65 -4.65 -22.32
CA LEU A 98 -13.46 -4.06 -21.01
C LEU A 98 -13.25 -2.56 -21.15
N ASN A 99 -13.99 -1.79 -20.36
CA ASN A 99 -13.91 -0.35 -20.32
C ASN A 99 -13.95 0.17 -18.89
N ILE A 100 -13.12 1.15 -18.55
CA ILE A 100 -13.23 1.88 -17.29
C ILE A 100 -14.22 3.03 -17.50
N LEU A 101 -15.41 2.93 -16.92
CA LEU A 101 -16.46 3.95 -17.04
C LEU A 101 -16.09 5.22 -16.26
N TYR A 102 -15.55 5.06 -15.06
CA TYR A 102 -14.95 6.13 -14.26
C TYR A 102 -13.92 5.56 -13.29
N PHE A 103 -12.99 6.42 -12.85
CA PHE A 103 -12.05 6.12 -11.78
C PHE A 103 -11.87 7.37 -10.90
N THR A 104 -12.12 7.23 -9.61
CA THR A 104 -11.97 8.28 -8.59
C THR A 104 -11.09 7.77 -7.47
N GLU A 105 -10.66 8.60 -6.52
CA GLU A 105 -9.78 8.13 -5.43
C GLU A 105 -10.43 7.01 -4.59
N ASP A 106 -11.76 6.99 -4.51
CA ASP A 106 -12.51 6.04 -3.70
C ASP A 106 -12.78 4.72 -4.45
N GLU A 107 -13.21 4.79 -5.71
CA GLU A 107 -13.64 3.62 -6.47
C GLU A 107 -13.41 3.73 -7.99
N MET A 108 -13.38 2.58 -8.65
CA MET A 108 -13.28 2.44 -10.09
C MET A 108 -14.40 1.56 -10.62
N LYS A 109 -15.09 2.04 -11.67
CA LYS A 109 -16.13 1.29 -12.36
C LYS A 109 -15.61 0.72 -13.66
N ILE A 110 -15.72 -0.59 -13.81
CA ILE A 110 -15.34 -1.34 -14.99
C ILE A 110 -16.60 -1.95 -15.59
N THR A 111 -16.75 -1.81 -16.91
CA THR A 111 -17.82 -2.42 -17.69
C THR A 111 -17.23 -3.30 -18.80
N GLY A 112 -18.05 -4.16 -19.40
CA GLY A 112 -17.64 -5.08 -20.47
C GLY A 112 -17.88 -6.53 -20.09
N PHE A 113 -17.59 -7.49 -20.97
CA PHE A 113 -17.82 -8.91 -20.68
C PHE A 113 -16.71 -9.47 -19.80
N ILE A 114 -17.03 -9.72 -18.53
CA ILE A 114 -16.06 -10.20 -17.52
C ILE A 114 -15.90 -11.71 -17.64
N LYS A 115 -14.70 -12.19 -17.95
CA LYS A 115 -14.38 -13.62 -18.00
C LYS A 115 -13.91 -14.13 -16.63
N SER A 116 -12.99 -13.42 -15.99
CA SER A 116 -12.36 -13.83 -14.73
C SER A 116 -11.90 -12.62 -13.92
N ILE A 117 -11.81 -12.81 -12.60
CA ILE A 117 -11.25 -11.85 -11.64
C ILE A 117 -10.25 -12.64 -10.79
N ASN A 118 -8.97 -12.28 -10.85
CA ASN A 118 -7.90 -13.00 -10.19
C ASN A 118 -7.12 -12.07 -9.25
N TYR A 119 -6.82 -12.57 -8.06
CA TYR A 119 -5.91 -11.94 -7.11
C TYR A 119 -4.49 -12.50 -7.34
N ILE A 120 -3.51 -11.61 -7.48
CA ILE A 120 -2.09 -11.94 -7.73
C ILE A 120 -1.23 -11.47 -6.54
#